data_AF-X6D3C1-F1
#
_entry.id   AF-X6D3C1-F1
#
_cell.length_a   1.000
_cell.length_b   1.000
_cell.length_c   1.000
_cell.angle_alpha   90.00
_cell.angle_beta   90.00
_cell.angle_gamma   90.00
#
_symmetry.space_group_name_H-M   'P 1'
#
loop_
_entity.id
_entity.type
_entity.pdbx_description
1 polymer ?
#
loop_
_entity_poly.entity_id
_entity_poly.type
_entity_poly.pdbx_seq_one_letter_code
_entity_poly.pdbx_strand_id
1 'polypeptide(L)'
;ATDTRPARPGVNKLDVSRVFEVDDKKFANLRAIQEMFLSNAMERGNYAQPNDPREPASSDEIDFYGTIFRRSPENCRRIILDEESLQSQLAAIRKASSAGAFVISYLHHHHWEPDWREVPGWVQSFARSCIDAGANAFASHGAPVLQPIEVYRGAPIFYGLGNFLFHLPEGEDEWSSPDIWKSIVAT
;
A
#
# COMPACT_ATOMS: atom_id res chain seq x y z
N ALA A 1 -21.29 3.72 8.65
CA ALA A 1 -22.52 4.51 8.90
C ALA A 1 -23.55 3.60 9.56
N THR A 2 -24.17 4.06 10.64
CA THR A 2 -25.30 3.41 11.30
C THR A 2 -26.54 4.29 11.10
N ASP A 3 -27.74 3.76 11.38
CA ASP A 3 -28.99 4.55 11.32
C ASP A 3 -28.94 5.82 12.20
N THR A 4 -28.09 5.82 13.22
CA THR A 4 -27.90 6.94 14.15
C THR A 4 -26.68 7.81 13.84
N ARG A 5 -25.80 7.40 12.91
CA ARG A 5 -24.60 8.15 12.55
C ARG A 5 -24.33 8.04 11.04
N PRO A 6 -24.74 9.06 10.27
CA PRO A 6 -24.54 9.06 8.83
C PRO A 6 -23.05 9.03 8.48
N ALA A 7 -22.75 8.58 7.26
CA ALA A 7 -21.40 8.68 6.71
C ALA A 7 -20.94 10.13 6.77
N ARG A 8 -19.71 10.36 7.23
CA ARG A 8 -19.08 11.69 7.27
C ARG A 8 -17.94 11.72 6.25
N PRO A 9 -17.69 12.87 5.61
CA PRO A 9 -16.45 13.08 4.88
C PRO A 9 -15.25 12.76 5.80
N GLY A 10 -14.29 11.99 5.29
CA GLY A 10 -13.13 11.56 6.06
C GLY A 10 -12.22 10.64 5.24
N VAL A 11 -11.01 10.43 5.74
CA VAL A 11 -10.06 9.50 5.14
C VAL A 11 -10.56 8.07 5.40
N ASN A 12 -10.79 7.32 4.32
CA ASN A 12 -11.07 5.89 4.41
C ASN A 12 -9.74 5.13 4.30
N LYS A 13 -9.03 4.99 5.42
CA LYS A 13 -7.68 4.43 5.47
C LYS A 13 -7.71 2.92 5.26
N LEU A 14 -6.85 2.43 4.37
CA LEU A 14 -6.42 1.03 4.34
C LEU A 14 -5.08 0.97 5.08
N ASP A 15 -5.06 0.30 6.22
CA ASP A 15 -3.86 0.19 7.03
C ASP A 15 -2.88 -0.79 6.38
N VAL A 16 -1.63 -0.35 6.27
CA VAL A 16 -0.56 -1.14 5.66
C VAL A 16 0.72 -1.03 6.48
N SER A 17 1.50 -2.10 6.47
CA SER A 17 2.81 -2.16 7.11
C SER A 17 3.87 -2.54 6.09
N ARG A 18 5.04 -1.89 6.18
CA ARG A 18 6.20 -2.22 5.36
C ARG A 18 7.11 -3.22 6.07
N VAL A 19 7.48 -4.28 5.38
CA VAL A 19 8.42 -5.30 5.85
C VAL A 19 9.52 -5.45 4.82
N PHE A 20 10.77 -5.52 5.27
CA PHE A 20 11.91 -5.86 4.44
C PHE A 20 12.31 -7.30 4.70
N GLU A 21 12.16 -8.13 3.68
CA GLU A 21 12.63 -9.51 3.70
C GLU A 21 14.10 -9.54 3.31
N VAL A 22 14.91 -10.24 4.10
CA VAL A 22 16.37 -10.32 3.92
C VAL A 22 16.89 -11.72 4.24
N ASP A 23 17.96 -12.11 3.53
CA ASP A 23 18.65 -13.38 3.77
C ASP A 23 19.29 -13.49 5.15
N ASP A 24 19.60 -14.73 5.53
CA ASP A 24 20.15 -15.08 6.85
C ASP A 24 21.39 -14.25 7.22
N LYS A 25 22.28 -13.99 6.26
CA LYS A 25 23.51 -13.23 6.50
C LYS A 25 23.19 -11.77 6.83
N LYS A 26 22.31 -11.14 6.06
CA LYS A 26 21.90 -9.75 6.30
C LYS A 26 21.10 -9.63 7.60
N PHE A 27 20.21 -10.58 7.86
CA PHE A 27 19.42 -10.62 9.09
C PHE A 27 20.32 -10.75 10.33
N ALA A 28 21.32 -11.64 10.30
CA ALA A 28 22.30 -11.79 11.38
C ALA A 28 23.13 -10.50 11.59
N ASN A 29 23.51 -9.81 10.52
CA ASN A 29 24.21 -8.54 10.63
C ASN A 29 23.34 -7.45 11.28
N LEU A 30 22.07 -7.33 10.89
CA LEU A 30 21.13 -6.40 11.51
C LEU A 30 20.97 -6.69 13.00
N ARG A 31 20.79 -7.97 13.36
CA ARG A 31 20.74 -8.43 14.76
C ARG A 31 21.99 -8.02 15.54
N ALA A 32 23.18 -8.29 15.00
CA ALA A 32 24.45 -7.93 15.65
C ALA A 32 24.57 -6.41 15.88
N ILE A 33 24.09 -5.59 14.95
CA ILE A 33 24.05 -4.13 15.13
C ILE A 33 23.07 -3.75 16.25
N GLN A 34 21.87 -4.35 16.31
CA GLN A 34 20.93 -4.08 17.42
C GLN A 34 21.52 -4.44 18.77
N GLU A 35 22.21 -5.58 18.87
CA GLU A 35 22.88 -6.04 20.09
C GLU A 35 23.99 -5.08 20.51
N MET A 36 24.80 -4.59 19.55
CA MET A 36 25.85 -3.61 19.80
C MET A 36 25.31 -2.31 20.42
N PHE A 37 24.13 -1.88 19.99
CA PHE A 37 23.46 -0.69 20.52
C PHE A 37 22.48 -0.98 21.67
N LEU A 38 22.42 -2.23 22.15
CA LEU A 38 21.52 -2.68 23.21
C LEU A 38 20.03 -2.39 22.91
N SER A 39 19.63 -2.36 21.64
CA SER A 39 18.25 -2.09 21.23
C SER A 39 17.35 -3.30 21.50
N ASN A 40 16.79 -3.31 22.71
CA ASN A 40 15.83 -4.31 23.19
C ASN A 40 14.43 -3.69 23.29
N ALA A 41 13.42 -4.51 23.60
CA ALA A 41 12.03 -4.05 23.64
C ALA A 41 11.79 -2.90 24.64
N MET A 42 12.47 -2.90 25.78
CA MET A 42 12.35 -1.82 26.77
C MET A 42 12.96 -0.53 26.25
N GLU A 43 14.15 -0.60 25.64
CA GLU A 43 14.82 0.55 25.05
C GLU A 43 13.96 1.19 23.95
N ARG A 44 13.45 0.39 23.00
CA ARG A 44 12.55 0.90 21.95
C ARG A 44 11.23 1.42 22.49
N GLY A 45 10.69 0.80 23.53
CA GLY A 45 9.49 1.26 24.21
C GLY A 45 9.59 2.68 24.77
N ASN A 46 10.80 3.17 25.11
CA ASN A 46 11.00 4.55 25.55
C ASN A 46 10.81 5.58 24.44
N TYR A 47 10.99 5.17 23.18
CA TYR A 47 10.90 6.04 22.01
C TYR A 47 9.63 5.83 21.20
N ALA A 48 8.81 4.83 21.57
CA ALA A 48 7.60 4.46 20.85
C ALA A 48 6.68 5.67 20.63
N GLN A 49 6.33 5.92 19.37
CA GLN A 49 5.42 6.96 18.94
C GLN A 49 4.08 6.37 18.48
N PRO A 50 2.98 7.16 18.53
CA PRO A 50 1.75 6.79 17.87
C PRO A 50 1.99 6.52 16.38
N ASN A 51 1.53 5.37 15.90
CA ASN A 51 1.71 4.86 14.53
C ASN A 51 3.11 4.33 14.17
N ASP A 52 3.95 4.05 15.17
CA ASP A 52 5.12 3.19 14.96
C ASP A 52 4.72 1.84 14.36
N PRO A 53 5.64 1.17 13.65
CA PRO A 53 5.33 -0.06 12.92
C PRO A 53 4.81 -1.15 13.86
N ARG A 54 4.14 -2.14 13.24
CA ARG A 54 3.68 -3.35 13.92
C ARG A 54 4.79 -3.99 14.75
N GLU A 55 4.42 -4.54 15.89
CA GLU A 55 5.33 -5.40 16.65
C GLU A 55 5.79 -6.61 15.80
N PRO A 56 7.02 -7.09 16.00
CA PRO A 56 7.49 -8.33 15.38
C PRO A 56 6.56 -9.50 15.72
N ALA A 57 6.07 -10.20 14.70
CA ALA A 57 5.09 -11.27 14.86
C ALA A 57 5.72 -12.62 15.25
N SER A 58 7.05 -12.76 15.08
CA SER A 58 7.78 -14.00 15.36
C SER A 58 9.27 -13.73 15.62
N SER A 59 10.01 -14.77 16.00
CA SER A 59 11.47 -14.71 16.17
C SER A 59 12.24 -14.46 14.86
N ASP A 60 11.59 -14.71 13.71
CA ASP A 60 12.11 -14.41 12.38
C ASP A 60 11.99 -12.94 12.00
N GLU A 61 11.44 -12.11 12.88
CA GLU A 61 11.29 -10.68 12.66
C GLU A 61 12.05 -9.87 13.71
N ILE A 62 12.51 -8.71 13.29
CA ILE A 62 13.08 -7.68 14.15
C ILE A 62 12.48 -6.33 13.80
N ASP A 63 12.24 -5.53 14.83
CA ASP A 63 12.06 -4.10 14.67
C ASP A 63 13.42 -3.42 14.80
N PHE A 64 13.99 -3.06 13.65
CA PHE A 64 15.23 -2.32 13.54
C PHE A 64 14.91 -0.82 13.44
N TYR A 65 14.78 -0.18 14.61
CA TYR A 65 14.55 1.27 14.74
C TYR A 65 13.32 1.77 13.97
N GLY A 66 12.17 1.15 14.15
CA GLY A 66 10.93 1.53 13.47
C GLY A 66 10.82 0.96 12.07
N THR A 67 11.61 -0.06 11.72
CA THR A 67 11.50 -0.79 10.45
C THR A 67 11.56 -2.29 10.68
N ILE A 68 10.53 -2.99 10.23
CA ILE A 68 10.46 -4.45 10.38
C ILE A 68 11.29 -5.14 9.30
N PHE A 69 12.28 -5.90 9.74
CA PHE A 69 13.00 -6.84 8.90
C PHE A 69 12.57 -8.27 9.23
N ARG A 70 12.37 -9.08 8.20
CA ARG A 70 11.99 -10.49 8.30
C ARG A 70 13.04 -11.35 7.63
N ARG A 71 13.46 -12.43 8.29
CA ARG A 71 14.32 -13.45 7.73
C ARG A 71 13.58 -14.20 6.60
N SER A 72 14.17 -14.22 5.41
CA SER A 72 13.58 -14.82 4.21
C SER A 72 14.70 -15.23 3.23
N PRO A 73 14.53 -16.27 2.41
CA PRO A 73 15.50 -16.57 1.33
C PRO A 73 15.57 -15.46 0.28
N GLU A 74 14.57 -14.56 0.23
CA GLU A 74 14.51 -13.43 -0.69
C GLU A 74 15.03 -12.14 -0.05
N ASN A 75 15.48 -11.21 -0.89
CA ASN A 75 15.80 -9.84 -0.49
C ASN A 75 14.83 -8.88 -1.18
N CYS A 76 13.71 -8.56 -0.53
CA CYS A 76 12.65 -7.76 -1.15
C CYS A 76 11.89 -6.91 -0.13
N ARG A 77 11.21 -5.86 -0.63
CA ARG A 77 10.29 -5.06 0.16
C ARG A 77 8.88 -5.59 -0.03
N ARG A 78 8.17 -5.85 1.07
CA ARG A 78 6.77 -6.27 1.08
C ARG A 78 5.93 -5.20 1.77
N ILE A 79 4.76 -4.92 1.21
CA ILE A 79 3.70 -4.17 1.87
C ILE A 79 2.64 -5.18 2.28
N ILE A 80 2.34 -5.22 3.58
CA ILE A 80 1.36 -6.11 4.18
C ILE A 80 0.11 -5.28 4.48
N LEU A 81 -1.04 -5.75 4.00
CA LEU A 81 -2.33 -5.17 4.34
C LEU A 81 -2.73 -5.63 5.74
N ASP A 82 -3.22 -4.71 6.55
CA ASP A 82 -3.92 -5.09 7.78
C ASP A 82 -5.25 -5.77 7.43
N GLU A 83 -5.50 -6.93 8.04
CA GLU A 83 -6.64 -7.77 7.67
C GLU A 83 -7.97 -7.16 8.12
N GLU A 84 -8.03 -6.53 9.30
CA GLU A 84 -9.27 -5.92 9.80
C GLU A 84 -9.66 -4.73 8.92
N SER A 85 -8.69 -3.86 8.62
CA SER A 85 -8.85 -2.73 7.72
C SER A 85 -9.29 -3.19 6.32
N LEU A 86 -8.61 -4.20 5.75
CA LEU A 86 -8.97 -4.80 4.47
C LEU A 86 -10.42 -5.31 4.47
N GLN A 87 -10.81 -6.12 5.44
CA GLN A 87 -12.16 -6.69 5.50
C GLN A 87 -13.24 -5.61 5.67
N SER A 88 -12.96 -4.55 6.43
CA SER A 88 -13.85 -3.39 6.55
C SER A 88 -14.12 -2.74 5.19
N GLN A 89 -13.08 -2.55 4.38
CA GLN A 89 -13.20 -1.99 3.02
C GLN A 89 -14.02 -2.90 2.11
N LEU A 90 -13.72 -4.20 2.09
CA LEU A 90 -14.42 -5.16 1.26
C LEU A 90 -15.89 -5.31 1.68
N ALA A 91 -16.20 -5.25 2.98
CA ALA A 91 -17.56 -5.28 3.49
C ALA A 91 -18.39 -4.07 3.02
N ALA A 92 -17.79 -2.88 2.96
CA ALA A 92 -18.45 -1.69 2.43
C ALA A 92 -18.80 -1.84 0.94
N ILE A 93 -17.88 -2.40 0.15
CA ILE A 93 -18.12 -2.71 -1.28
C ILE A 93 -19.25 -3.73 -1.43
N ARG A 94 -19.20 -4.85 -0.70
CA ARG A 94 -20.24 -5.88 -0.73
C ARG A 94 -21.60 -5.31 -0.39
N LYS A 95 -21.69 -4.47 0.64
CA LYS A 95 -22.94 -3.81 1.05
C LYS A 95 -23.51 -2.95 -0.07
N ALA A 96 -22.69 -2.09 -0.68
CA ALA A 96 -23.13 -1.23 -1.78
C ALA A 96 -23.57 -2.04 -3.01
N SER A 97 -22.79 -3.06 -3.37
CA SER A 97 -23.09 -3.96 -4.48
C SER A 97 -24.40 -4.73 -4.25
N SER A 98 -24.61 -5.27 -3.04
CA SER A 98 -25.87 -5.97 -2.68
C SER A 98 -27.12 -5.08 -2.71
N ALA A 99 -26.94 -3.76 -2.61
CA ALA A 99 -28.00 -2.79 -2.74
C ALA A 99 -28.29 -2.39 -4.20
N GLY A 100 -27.62 -3.02 -5.18
CA GLY A 100 -27.78 -2.77 -6.60
C GLY A 100 -27.04 -1.52 -7.11
N ALA A 101 -26.11 -0.96 -6.33
CA ALA A 101 -25.32 0.18 -6.76
C ALA A 101 -24.25 -0.22 -7.78
N PHE A 102 -23.93 0.69 -8.71
CA PHE A 102 -22.71 0.61 -9.49
C PHE A 102 -21.54 1.11 -8.64
N VAL A 103 -20.59 0.23 -8.33
CA VAL A 103 -19.50 0.51 -7.39
C VAL A 103 -18.17 0.68 -8.10
N ILE A 104 -17.56 1.86 -7.95
CA ILE A 104 -16.17 2.11 -8.33
C ILE A 104 -15.35 2.15 -7.05
N SER A 105 -14.37 1.24 -6.93
CA SER A 105 -13.40 1.29 -5.84
C SER A 105 -12.19 2.13 -6.26
N TYR A 106 -11.75 3.03 -5.39
CA TYR A 106 -10.68 3.97 -5.69
C TYR A 106 -9.59 3.92 -4.62
N LEU A 107 -8.32 3.85 -5.07
CA LEU A 107 -7.15 3.85 -4.19
C LEU A 107 -6.19 4.99 -4.55
N HIS A 108 -5.70 5.70 -3.53
CA HIS A 108 -4.53 6.57 -3.65
C HIS A 108 -3.38 6.02 -2.81
N HIS A 109 -2.18 5.84 -3.38
CA HIS A 109 -1.02 5.33 -2.64
C HIS A 109 0.33 5.85 -3.14
N HIS A 110 1.34 5.89 -2.25
CA HIS A 110 2.72 6.26 -2.57
C HIS A 110 3.72 5.09 -2.45
N HIS A 111 3.23 3.86 -2.37
CA HIS A 111 4.07 2.66 -2.38
C HIS A 111 4.43 2.26 -3.81
N TRP A 112 5.52 2.81 -4.35
CA TRP A 112 5.97 2.54 -5.73
C TRP A 112 7.07 1.49 -5.76
N GLU A 113 7.07 0.62 -6.76
CA GLU A 113 8.22 -0.23 -7.06
C GLU A 113 9.40 0.59 -7.62
N PRO A 114 10.65 0.08 -7.59
CA PRO A 114 11.79 0.81 -8.13
C PRO A 114 11.61 1.24 -9.59
N ASP A 115 10.94 0.40 -10.39
CA ASP A 115 10.35 0.80 -11.67
C ASP A 115 8.90 1.21 -11.43
N TRP A 116 8.59 2.50 -11.56
CA TRP A 116 7.24 3.03 -11.28
C TRP A 116 6.16 2.49 -12.21
N ARG A 117 6.55 1.92 -13.36
CA ARG A 117 5.62 1.29 -14.32
C ARG A 117 5.11 -0.06 -13.80
N GLU A 118 5.85 -0.69 -12.90
CA GLU A 118 5.46 -1.94 -12.26
C GLU A 118 4.42 -1.68 -11.17
N VAL A 119 3.34 -2.45 -11.21
CA VAL A 119 2.27 -2.36 -10.22
C VAL A 119 2.66 -3.17 -9.00
N PRO A 120 2.73 -2.57 -7.80
CA PRO A 120 3.04 -3.32 -6.58
C PRO A 120 2.07 -4.49 -6.38
N GLY A 121 2.60 -5.66 -6.04
CA GLY A 121 1.79 -6.88 -5.92
C GLY A 121 0.62 -6.75 -4.93
N TRP A 122 0.78 -5.96 -3.86
CA TRP A 122 -0.29 -5.70 -2.90
C TRP A 122 -1.46 -4.90 -3.52
N VAL A 123 -1.17 -3.97 -4.44
CA VAL A 123 -2.19 -3.18 -5.16
C VAL A 123 -2.94 -4.08 -6.12
N GLN A 124 -2.23 -4.99 -6.82
CA GLN A 124 -2.86 -5.99 -7.69
C GLN A 124 -3.85 -6.86 -6.91
N SER A 125 -3.40 -7.41 -5.77
CA SER A 125 -4.23 -8.26 -4.89
C SER A 125 -5.41 -7.49 -4.28
N PHE A 126 -5.21 -6.24 -3.88
CA PHE A 126 -6.27 -5.40 -3.33
C PHE A 126 -7.33 -5.07 -4.39
N ALA A 127 -6.91 -4.65 -5.58
CA ALA A 127 -7.82 -4.33 -6.68
C ALA A 127 -8.69 -5.53 -7.07
N ARG A 128 -8.08 -6.72 -7.21
CA ARG A 128 -8.81 -7.97 -7.49
C ARG A 128 -9.79 -8.32 -6.37
N SER A 129 -9.37 -8.16 -5.10
CA SER A 129 -10.25 -8.33 -3.94
C SER A 129 -11.45 -7.37 -3.95
N CYS A 130 -11.26 -6.13 -4.37
CA CYS A 130 -12.35 -5.16 -4.54
C CYS A 130 -13.35 -5.61 -5.61
N ILE A 131 -12.87 -6.09 -6.76
CA ILE A 131 -13.74 -6.65 -7.81
C ILE A 131 -14.47 -7.90 -7.30
N ASP A 132 -13.76 -8.82 -6.64
CA ASP A 132 -14.34 -10.03 -6.05
C ASP A 132 -15.40 -9.71 -4.97
N ALA A 133 -15.28 -8.57 -4.29
CA ALA A 133 -16.27 -8.04 -3.35
C ALA A 133 -17.48 -7.38 -4.02
N GLY A 134 -17.50 -7.25 -5.35
CA GLY A 134 -18.63 -6.73 -6.12
C GLY A 134 -18.44 -5.33 -6.69
N ALA A 135 -17.21 -4.79 -6.72
CA ALA A 135 -16.93 -3.57 -7.46
C ALA A 135 -17.02 -3.81 -8.98
N ASN A 136 -17.60 -2.85 -9.70
CA ASN A 136 -17.74 -2.90 -11.15
C ASN A 136 -16.50 -2.37 -11.88
N ALA A 137 -15.69 -1.57 -11.20
CA ALA A 137 -14.40 -1.09 -11.68
C ALA A 137 -13.49 -0.75 -10.49
N PHE A 138 -12.17 -0.80 -10.73
CA PHE A 138 -11.17 -0.30 -9.81
C PHE A 138 -10.32 0.77 -10.49
N ALA A 139 -10.05 1.87 -9.81
CA ALA A 139 -9.17 2.92 -10.29
C ALA A 139 -8.19 3.36 -9.21
N SER A 140 -6.99 3.75 -9.60
CA SER A 140 -5.99 4.23 -8.65
C SER A 140 -5.13 5.35 -9.18
N HIS A 141 -4.63 6.16 -8.25
CA HIS A 141 -3.59 7.15 -8.46
C HIS A 141 -2.49 7.01 -7.40
N GLY A 142 -1.43 7.78 -7.62
CA GLY A 142 -0.38 8.02 -6.65
C GLY A 142 0.98 7.51 -7.13
N ALA A 143 1.02 6.47 -7.98
CA ALA A 143 2.17 6.24 -8.86
C ALA A 143 2.32 7.43 -9.83
N PRO A 144 3.52 7.99 -9.99
CA PRO A 144 3.72 9.21 -10.77
C PRO A 144 3.77 8.92 -12.29
N VAL A 145 3.24 7.79 -12.74
CA VAL A 145 3.20 7.37 -14.15
C VAL A 145 1.89 6.65 -14.44
N LEU A 146 1.52 6.59 -15.72
CA LEU A 146 0.47 5.71 -16.20
C LEU A 146 0.90 4.25 -16.01
N GLN A 147 0.08 3.44 -15.34
CA GLN A 147 0.33 2.01 -15.12
C GLN A 147 -0.59 1.13 -15.99
N PRO A 148 -0.28 -0.17 -16.13
CA PRO A 148 -1.10 -1.11 -16.91
C PRO A 148 -2.58 -1.15 -16.51
N ILE A 149 -3.40 -1.57 -17.46
CA ILE A 149 -4.83 -1.82 -17.28
C ILE A 149 -5.05 -3.33 -17.34
N GLU A 150 -5.81 -3.86 -16.38
CA GLU A 150 -6.24 -5.26 -16.35
C GLU A 150 -7.76 -5.34 -16.52
N VAL A 151 -8.26 -6.37 -17.22
CA VAL A 151 -9.67 -6.74 -17.17
C VAL A 151 -9.79 -8.03 -16.36
N TYR A 152 -10.29 -7.92 -15.14
CA TYR A 152 -10.43 -9.04 -14.22
C TYR A 152 -11.92 -9.36 -14.02
N ARG A 153 -12.32 -10.60 -14.32
CA ARG A 153 -13.74 -11.04 -14.26
C ARG A 153 -14.72 -10.12 -14.99
N GLY A 154 -14.28 -9.55 -16.10
CA GLY A 154 -15.08 -8.63 -16.92
C GLY A 154 -15.13 -7.19 -16.40
N ALA A 155 -14.51 -6.89 -15.26
CA ALA A 155 -14.40 -5.53 -14.72
C ALA A 155 -13.04 -4.91 -15.04
N PRO A 156 -12.96 -3.63 -15.45
CA PRO A 156 -11.70 -2.94 -15.68
C PRO A 156 -11.02 -2.54 -14.35
N ILE A 157 -9.71 -2.71 -14.31
CA ILE A 157 -8.81 -2.29 -13.24
C ILE A 157 -7.76 -1.35 -13.83
N PHE A 158 -7.78 -0.09 -13.39
CA PHE A 158 -6.79 0.92 -13.72
C PHE A 158 -5.84 1.09 -12.55
N TYR A 159 -4.62 0.53 -12.64
CA TYR A 159 -3.68 0.51 -11.52
C TYR A 159 -3.02 1.86 -11.21
N GLY A 160 -2.96 2.74 -12.20
CA GLY A 160 -2.45 4.08 -12.03
C GLY A 160 -2.90 4.91 -13.23
N LEU A 161 -3.80 5.87 -13.01
CA LEU A 161 -4.39 6.69 -14.07
C LEU A 161 -3.40 7.71 -14.66
N GLY A 162 -2.20 7.85 -14.09
CA GLY A 162 -1.20 8.84 -14.48
C GLY A 162 -1.51 10.23 -13.90
N ASN A 163 -0.94 11.27 -14.52
CA ASN A 163 -1.08 12.64 -14.01
C ASN A 163 -1.87 13.52 -14.98
N PHE A 164 -3.06 13.94 -14.58
CA PHE A 164 -3.81 14.96 -15.34
C PHE A 164 -3.21 16.36 -15.15
N LEU A 165 -2.80 16.68 -13.92
CA LEU A 165 -2.07 17.88 -13.55
C LEU A 165 -0.92 17.48 -12.62
N PHE A 166 0.30 17.92 -12.92
CA PHE A 166 1.49 17.65 -12.11
C PHE A 166 2.28 18.95 -11.91
N HIS A 167 2.44 19.38 -10.66
CA HIS A 167 3.08 20.65 -10.33
C HIS A 167 4.52 20.39 -9.89
N LEU A 168 5.47 21.10 -10.52
CA LEU A 168 6.88 21.02 -10.19
C LEU A 168 7.41 22.42 -9.85
N PRO A 169 8.34 22.55 -8.90
CA PRO A 169 9.03 23.81 -8.68
C PRO A 169 9.89 24.18 -9.89
N GLU A 170 10.20 25.48 -10.03
CA GLU A 170 11.09 25.96 -11.09
C GLU A 170 12.48 25.33 -10.97
N GLY A 171 13.02 24.86 -12.09
CA GLY A 171 14.35 24.23 -12.14
C GLY A 171 14.39 22.75 -11.73
N GLU A 172 13.25 22.14 -11.44
CA GLU A 172 13.15 20.71 -11.11
C GLU A 172 13.46 19.80 -12.30
N ASP A 173 14.40 18.85 -12.13
CA ASP A 173 14.87 17.95 -13.18
C ASP A 173 14.75 16.45 -12.85
N GLU A 174 14.41 16.08 -11.61
CA GLU A 174 14.20 14.67 -11.23
C GLU A 174 12.97 14.06 -11.93
N TRP A 175 11.97 14.88 -12.26
CA TRP A 175 10.69 14.48 -12.87
C TRP A 175 10.67 14.62 -14.40
N SER A 176 11.79 14.29 -15.05
CA SER A 176 12.00 14.52 -16.48
C SER A 176 11.47 13.41 -17.41
N SER A 177 11.09 12.25 -16.87
CA SER A 177 10.57 11.15 -17.70
C SER A 177 9.27 11.53 -18.42
N PRO A 178 9.15 11.31 -19.74
CA PRO A 178 7.90 11.53 -20.48
C PRO A 178 6.71 10.73 -19.93
N ASP A 179 6.96 9.60 -19.27
CA ASP A 179 5.91 8.75 -18.69
C ASP A 179 5.16 9.44 -17.54
N ILE A 180 5.78 10.44 -16.89
CA ILE A 180 5.15 11.24 -15.84
C ILE A 180 4.04 12.12 -16.40
N TRP A 181 4.14 12.53 -17.66
CA TRP A 181 3.21 13.47 -18.29
C TRP A 181 2.10 12.77 -19.08
N LYS A 182 1.93 11.46 -18.86
CA LYS A 182 0.86 10.65 -19.48
C LYS A 182 -0.29 10.47 -18.50
N SER A 183 -1.51 10.46 -19.04
CA SER A 183 -2.74 10.23 -18.28
C SER A 183 -3.82 9.62 -19.17
N ILE A 184 -4.82 9.00 -18.55
CA ILE A 184 -6.03 8.54 -19.23
C ILE A 184 -7.06 9.67 -19.25
N VAL A 185 -7.61 9.94 -20.43
CA VAL A 185 -8.78 10.81 -20.61
C VAL A 185 -9.87 10.00 -21.31
N ALA A 186 -11.05 9.95 -20.71
CA ALA A 186 -12.25 9.37 -21.32
C ALA A 186 -13.18 10.51 -21.75
N THR A 187 -13.64 10.48 -23.00
CA THR A 187 -14.49 11.51 -23.63
C THR A 187 -15.80 10.94 -24.12
#